data_AF-A0A7C8YXT5-F1
#
_entry.id   AF-A0A7C8YXT5-F1
#
_cell.length_a   1.000
_cell.length_b   1.000
_cell.length_c   1.000
_cell.angle_alpha   90.00
_cell.angle_beta   90.00
_cell.angle_gamma   90.00
#
_symmetry.space_group_name_H-M   'P 1'
#
loop_
_entity.id
_entity.type
_entity.pdbx_description
1 polymer ?
#
loop_
_entity_poly.entity_id
_entity_poly.type
_entity_poly.pdbx_seq_one_letter_code
_entity_poly.pdbx_strand_id
1 'polypeptide(L)'
;LAPYFPPTDPLKFTIAHKVFGASNIIKLLQDLPESQRADAVSSMVYEANVRLRDPVYGCAGAICQLQKQVSDLQAELAKARAEIVNTQCQQANLIAFICREMRQFQEVSPPSPQDPYETSDDFLNFYEDNNNLSSIWEPLWT
;
A
#
# COMPACT_ATOMS: atom_id res chain seq x y z
N LEU A 1 -25.51 5.42 -31.75
CA LEU A 1 -24.11 4.97 -31.61
C LEU A 1 -23.10 5.92 -32.27
N ALA A 2 -23.45 6.62 -33.35
CA ALA A 2 -22.53 7.48 -34.12
C ALA A 2 -21.66 8.47 -33.30
N PRO A 3 -22.14 9.14 -32.22
CA PRO A 3 -21.28 10.01 -31.42
C PRO A 3 -20.14 9.29 -30.69
N TYR A 4 -20.30 7.98 -30.39
CA TYR A 4 -19.35 7.20 -29.60
C TYR A 4 -18.48 6.26 -30.45
N PHE A 5 -18.95 5.94 -31.66
CA PHE A 5 -18.28 5.09 -32.64
C PHE A 5 -18.19 5.83 -33.99
N PRO A 6 -17.27 6.80 -34.11
CA PRO A 6 -17.08 7.52 -35.35
C PRO A 6 -16.48 6.59 -36.42
N PRO A 7 -16.76 6.83 -37.72
CA PRO A 7 -16.22 6.02 -38.82
C PRO A 7 -14.69 6.11 -38.96
N THR A 8 -14.05 7.09 -38.29
CA THR A 8 -12.59 7.24 -38.21
C THR A 8 -11.92 6.14 -37.38
N ASP A 9 -12.67 5.46 -36.50
CA ASP A 9 -12.16 4.37 -35.67
C ASP A 9 -13.12 3.15 -35.72
N PRO A 10 -13.12 2.41 -36.84
CA PRO A 10 -14.02 1.27 -37.01
C PRO A 10 -13.62 0.08 -36.11
N LEU A 11 -12.37 0.02 -35.66
CA LEU A 11 -11.87 -1.06 -34.79
C LEU A 11 -12.56 -1.01 -33.43
N LYS A 12 -12.74 0.20 -32.88
CA LYS A 12 -13.45 0.40 -31.61
C LYS A 12 -14.84 -0.24 -31.63
N PHE A 13 -15.61 0.00 -32.68
CA PHE A 13 -16.93 -0.63 -32.83
C PHE A 13 -16.83 -2.13 -33.06
N THR A 14 -15.94 -2.58 -33.94
CA THR A 14 -15.78 -4.00 -34.29
C THR A 14 -15.49 -4.85 -33.05
N ILE A 15 -14.58 -4.38 -32.19
CA ILE A 15 -14.19 -5.06 -30.96
C ILE A 15 -15.36 -5.13 -29.98
N ALA A 16 -15.99 -3.99 -29.67
CA ALA A 16 -17.12 -3.94 -28.75
C ALA A 16 -18.31 -4.77 -29.26
N HIS A 17 -18.62 -4.65 -30.55
CA HIS A 17 -19.70 -5.38 -31.20
C HIS A 17 -19.52 -6.89 -31.13
N LYS A 18 -18.28 -7.39 -31.29
CA LYS A 18 -18.00 -8.84 -31.26
C LYS A 18 -18.26 -9.49 -29.89
N VAL A 19 -18.08 -8.73 -28.80
CA VAL A 19 -18.23 -9.27 -27.44
C VAL A 19 -19.61 -8.96 -26.86
N PHE A 20 -20.10 -7.74 -27.02
CA PHE A 20 -21.36 -7.29 -26.43
C PHE A 20 -22.54 -7.39 -27.39
N GLY A 21 -22.31 -7.18 -28.69
CA GLY A 21 -23.38 -7.03 -29.69
C GLY A 21 -23.99 -5.62 -29.71
N ALA A 22 -24.43 -5.16 -30.88
CA ALA A 22 -24.93 -3.79 -31.07
C ALA A 22 -26.13 -3.47 -30.18
N SER A 23 -27.09 -4.40 -30.08
CA SER A 23 -28.32 -4.21 -29.30
C SER A 23 -28.04 -4.03 -27.81
N ASN A 24 -27.11 -4.82 -27.25
CA ASN A 24 -26.73 -4.70 -25.85
C ASN A 24 -25.97 -3.40 -25.57
N ILE A 25 -25.07 -2.99 -26.48
CA ILE A 25 -24.38 -1.70 -26.36
C ILE A 25 -25.40 -0.56 -26.33
N ILE A 26 -26.39 -0.57 -27.22
CA ILE A 26 -27.45 0.47 -27.25
C ILE A 26 -28.23 0.46 -25.94
N LYS A 27 -28.66 -0.71 -25.48
CA LYS A 27 -29.42 -0.87 -24.24
C LYS A 27 -28.64 -0.32 -23.03
N LEU A 28 -27.39 -0.75 -22.84
CA LEU A 28 -26.53 -0.30 -21.74
C LEU A 28 -26.30 1.21 -21.76
N LEU A 29 -26.15 1.82 -22.93
CA LEU A 29 -25.98 3.27 -23.04
C LEU A 29 -27.28 4.03 -22.75
N GLN A 30 -28.44 3.48 -23.10
CA GLN A 30 -29.73 4.11 -22.80
C GLN A 30 -30.01 4.17 -21.30
N ASP A 31 -29.52 3.19 -20.53
CA ASP A 31 -29.66 3.12 -19.07
C ASP A 31 -28.74 4.12 -18.33
N LEU A 32 -27.83 4.80 -19.03
CA LEU A 32 -26.86 5.74 -18.45
C LEU A 32 -27.17 7.20 -18.80
N PRO A 33 -26.85 8.15 -17.89
CA PRO A 33 -26.82 9.58 -18.19
C PRO A 33 -25.85 9.88 -19.34
N GLU A 34 -26.17 10.88 -20.17
CA GLU A 34 -25.36 11.20 -21.36
C GLU A 34 -23.90 11.50 -21.05
N SER A 35 -23.63 12.14 -19.90
CA SER A 35 -22.29 12.46 -19.43
C SER A 35 -21.40 11.24 -19.21
N GLN A 36 -21.99 10.07 -18.89
CA GLN A 36 -21.24 8.84 -18.59
C GLN A 36 -21.13 7.90 -19.81
N ARG A 37 -21.93 8.12 -20.86
CA ARG A 37 -21.99 7.21 -22.02
C ARG A 37 -20.65 7.11 -22.75
N ALA A 38 -19.89 8.20 -22.84
CA ALA A 38 -18.57 8.19 -23.47
C ALA A 38 -17.58 7.28 -22.73
N ASP A 39 -17.52 7.40 -21.40
CA ASP A 39 -16.66 6.58 -20.54
C ASP A 39 -17.11 5.12 -20.51
N ALA A 40 -18.42 4.87 -20.51
CA ALA A 40 -18.98 3.53 -20.62
C ALA A 40 -18.58 2.85 -21.94
N VAL A 41 -18.63 3.57 -23.07
CA VAL A 41 -18.14 3.03 -24.35
C VAL A 41 -16.64 2.72 -24.30
N SER A 42 -15.84 3.61 -23.71
CA SER A 42 -14.40 3.36 -23.55
C SER A 42 -14.13 2.11 -22.69
N SER A 43 -14.90 1.91 -21.62
CA SER A 43 -14.82 0.73 -20.75
C SER A 43 -15.23 -0.55 -21.49
N MET A 44 -16.36 -0.54 -22.20
CA MET A 44 -16.80 -1.68 -23.02
C MET A 44 -15.76 -2.07 -24.08
N VAL A 45 -15.12 -1.09 -24.73
CA VAL A 45 -14.10 -1.36 -25.74
C VAL A 45 -12.86 -2.00 -25.10
N TYR A 46 -12.42 -1.48 -23.95
CA TYR A 46 -11.32 -2.07 -23.20
C TYR A 46 -11.63 -3.52 -22.80
N GLU A 47 -12.77 -3.75 -22.16
CA GLU A 47 -13.20 -5.08 -21.71
C GLU A 47 -13.31 -6.06 -22.88
N ALA A 48 -13.92 -5.64 -23.99
CA ALA A 48 -14.01 -6.44 -25.19
C ALA A 48 -12.64 -6.79 -25.76
N ASN A 49 -11.71 -5.82 -25.84
CA ASN A 49 -10.36 -6.05 -26.32
C ASN A 49 -9.62 -7.07 -25.44
N VAL A 50 -9.69 -6.92 -24.12
CA VAL A 50 -9.07 -7.89 -23.19
C VAL A 50 -9.72 -9.26 -23.34
N ARG A 51 -11.05 -9.34 -23.48
CA ARG A 51 -11.77 -10.61 -23.69
C ARG A 51 -11.38 -11.32 -24.99
N LEU A 52 -11.03 -10.57 -26.04
CA LEU A 52 -10.52 -11.15 -27.28
C LEU A 52 -9.12 -11.75 -27.12
N ARG A 53 -8.29 -11.17 -26.25
CA ARG A 53 -6.94 -11.67 -25.94
C ARG A 53 -6.95 -12.81 -24.92
N ASP A 54 -7.86 -12.76 -23.96
CA ASP A 54 -8.10 -13.79 -22.96
C ASP A 54 -9.58 -14.21 -22.98
N PRO A 55 -9.94 -15.22 -23.80
CA PRO A 55 -11.30 -15.72 -23.93
C PRO A 55 -11.82 -16.44 -22.68
N VAL A 56 -10.98 -16.73 -21.69
CA VAL A 56 -11.37 -17.46 -20.48
C VAL A 56 -11.64 -16.47 -19.35
N TYR A 57 -10.70 -15.60 -19.03
CA TYR A 57 -10.80 -14.70 -17.88
C TYR A 57 -11.00 -13.22 -18.25
N GLY A 58 -10.64 -12.79 -19.47
CA GLY A 58 -10.80 -11.40 -19.89
C GLY A 58 -10.26 -10.39 -18.87
N CYS A 59 -11.04 -9.35 -18.56
CA CYS A 59 -10.67 -8.35 -17.55
C CYS A 59 -10.60 -8.91 -16.12
N ALA A 60 -11.33 -9.99 -15.80
CA ALA A 60 -11.24 -10.64 -14.49
C ALA A 60 -9.84 -11.20 -14.22
N GLY A 61 -9.14 -11.67 -15.26
CA GLY A 61 -7.75 -12.10 -15.15
C GLY A 61 -6.81 -10.96 -14.74
N ALA A 62 -7.02 -9.76 -15.29
CA ALA A 62 -6.27 -8.57 -14.90
C ALA A 62 -6.57 -8.16 -13.45
N ILE A 63 -7.84 -8.21 -13.04
CA ILE A 63 -8.25 -7.94 -11.65
C ILE A 63 -7.54 -8.91 -10.69
N CYS A 64 -7.58 -10.22 -10.97
CA CYS A 64 -6.93 -11.21 -10.12
C CYS A 64 -5.41 -10.99 -10.01
N GLN A 65 -4.75 -10.64 -11.11
CA GLN A 65 -3.32 -10.32 -11.10
C GLN A 65 -3.00 -9.10 -10.24
N LEU A 66 -3.78 -8.04 -10.37
CA LEU A 66 -3.60 -6.82 -9.56
C LEU A 66 -3.87 -7.09 -8.08
N GLN A 67 -4.92 -7.85 -7.75
CA GLN A 67 -5.21 -8.24 -6.37
C GLN A 67 -4.07 -9.06 -5.77
N LYS A 68 -3.48 -9.98 -6.54
CA LYS A 68 -2.29 -10.72 -6.12
C LYS A 68 -1.11 -9.79 -5.85
N GLN A 69 -0.82 -8.86 -6.76
CA GLN A 69 0.28 -7.90 -6.58
C GLN A 69 0.10 -7.05 -5.33
N VAL A 70 -1.14 -6.58 -5.06
CA VAL A 70 -1.45 -5.85 -3.82
C VAL A 70 -1.18 -6.72 -2.60
N SER A 71 -1.61 -7.98 -2.60
CA SER A 71 -1.36 -8.92 -1.50
C SER A 71 0.13 -9.17 -1.29
N ASP A 72 0.89 -9.39 -2.36
CA ASP A 72 2.33 -9.66 -2.31
C ASP A 72 3.08 -8.43 -1.74
N LEU A 73 2.75 -7.23 -2.22
CA LEU A 73 3.32 -5.97 -1.71
C LEU A 73 2.97 -5.71 -0.24
N GLN A 74 1.74 -6.02 0.17
CA GLN A 74 1.33 -5.92 1.58
C GLN A 74 2.13 -6.88 2.47
N ALA A 75 2.40 -8.10 2.00
CA ALA A 75 3.21 -9.08 2.72
C ALA A 75 4.67 -8.64 2.84
N GLU A 76 5.26 -8.11 1.77
CA GLU A 76 6.63 -7.55 1.78
C GLU A 76 6.74 -6.38 2.77
N LEU A 77 5.76 -5.48 2.76
CA LEU A 77 5.71 -4.35 3.68
C LEU A 77 5.55 -4.82 5.14
N ALA A 78 4.71 -5.82 5.41
CA ALA A 78 4.56 -6.40 6.74
C ALA A 78 5.88 -7.04 7.22
N LYS A 79 6.59 -7.74 6.33
CA LYS A 79 7.89 -8.34 6.62
C LYS A 79 8.93 -7.27 6.97
N ALA A 80 9.06 -6.23 6.15
CA ALA A 80 10.01 -5.14 6.40
C ALA A 80 9.72 -4.43 7.73
N ARG A 81 8.44 -4.23 8.07
CA ARG A 81 8.03 -3.68 9.38
C ARG A 81 8.44 -4.58 10.54
N ALA A 82 8.24 -5.89 10.41
CA ALA A 82 8.65 -6.84 11.45
C ALA A 82 10.17 -6.85 11.65
N GLU A 83 10.95 -6.75 10.57
CA GLU A 83 12.42 -6.68 10.62
C GLU A 83 12.93 -5.42 11.36
N ILE A 84 12.29 -4.27 11.14
CA ILE A 84 12.60 -3.02 11.86
C ILE A 84 12.38 -3.19 13.36
N VAL A 85 11.19 -3.65 13.75
CA VAL A 85 10.84 -3.85 15.17
C VAL A 85 11.76 -4.87 15.83
N ASN A 86 12.06 -5.97 15.14
CA ASN A 86 12.98 -6.98 15.65
C ASN A 86 14.38 -6.41 15.89
N THR A 87 14.90 -5.62 14.95
CA THR A 87 16.22 -4.98 15.08
C THR A 87 16.24 -3.98 16.24
N GLN A 88 15.19 -3.16 16.39
CA GLN A 88 15.05 -2.23 17.50
C GLN A 88 14.97 -2.95 18.85
N CYS A 89 14.22 -4.04 18.95
CA CYS A 89 14.14 -4.85 20.16
C CYS A 89 15.50 -5.47 20.52
N GLN A 90 16.23 -6.00 19.54
CA GLN A 90 17.59 -6.50 19.75
C GLN A 90 18.53 -5.41 20.27
N GLN A 91 18.49 -4.22 19.67
CA GLN A 91 19.27 -3.07 20.13
C GLN A 91 18.94 -2.66 21.57
N ALA A 92 17.66 -2.58 21.91
CA ALA A 92 17.20 -2.28 23.27
C ALA A 92 17.67 -3.34 24.28
N ASN A 93 17.61 -4.62 23.93
CA ASN A 93 18.08 -5.72 24.78
C ASN A 93 19.60 -5.63 25.02
N LEU A 94 20.38 -5.29 23.99
CA LEU A 94 21.83 -5.10 24.12
C LEU A 94 22.17 -3.91 25.03
N ILE A 95 21.46 -2.78 24.88
CA ILE A 95 21.65 -1.62 25.75
C ILE A 95 21.30 -1.97 27.20
N ALA A 96 20.16 -2.64 27.42
CA ALA A 96 19.77 -3.07 28.77
C ALA A 96 20.82 -3.99 29.41
N PHE A 97 21.43 -4.88 28.62
CA PHE A 97 22.53 -5.73 29.07
C PHE A 97 23.76 -4.90 29.48
N ILE A 98 24.20 -3.98 28.62
CA ILE A 98 25.35 -3.11 28.90
C ILE A 98 25.11 -2.25 30.15
N CYS A 99 23.92 -1.64 30.28
CA CYS A 99 23.57 -0.83 31.45
C CYS A 99 23.53 -1.64 32.74
N ARG A 100 23.17 -2.94 32.69
CA ARG A 100 23.20 -3.84 33.84
C ARG A 100 24.64 -4.16 34.26
N GLU A 101 25.48 -4.54 33.31
CA GLU A 101 26.91 -4.83 33.56
C GLU A 101 27.62 -3.60 34.14
N MET A 102 27.44 -2.42 33.53
CA MET A 102 28.06 -1.18 34.02
C MET A 102 27.68 -0.85 35.47
N ARG A 103 26.43 -1.09 35.89
CA ARG A 103 26.02 -0.92 37.29
C ARG A 103 26.74 -1.86 38.24
N GLN A 104 27.01 -3.09 37.80
CA GLN A 104 27.66 -4.11 38.61
C GLN A 104 29.14 -3.77 38.90
N PHE A 105 29.83 -3.10 37.96
CA PHE A 105 31.21 -2.63 38.16
C PHE A 105 31.32 -1.33 39.00
N GLN A 106 30.21 -0.60 39.18
CA GLN A 106 30.20 0.65 39.97
C GLN A 106 29.97 0.41 41.47
N GLU A 107 29.62 -0.82 41.87
CA GLU A 107 29.29 -1.20 43.25
C GLU A 107 30.50 -1.63 44.12
N VAL A 108 31.72 -1.20 43.79
CA VAL A 108 32.96 -1.55 44.54
C VAL A 108 33.63 -0.33 45.23
N SER A 109 32.97 0.82 45.31
CA SER A 109 33.51 2.00 46.03
C SER A 109 32.67 2.32 47.28
N PRO A 110 33.27 2.51 48.47
CA PRO A 110 32.50 2.81 49.69
C PRO A 110 31.88 4.21 49.62
N PRO A 111 30.71 4.43 50.24
CA PRO A 111 29.98 5.70 50.13
C PRO A 111 30.71 6.80 50.92
N SER A 112 31.05 7.90 50.26
CA SER A 112 31.48 9.16 50.89
C SER A 112 30.35 10.20 50.80
N PRO A 113 30.24 11.15 51.76
CA PRO A 113 29.10 12.07 51.85
C PRO A 113 28.99 13.02 50.65
N GLN A 114 27.73 13.37 50.36
CA GLN A 114 27.18 14.03 49.18
C GLN A 114 27.73 15.44 48.88
N ASP A 115 27.79 15.78 47.58
CA ASP A 115 27.62 17.15 47.07
C ASP A 115 26.68 17.15 45.83
N PRO A 116 25.78 18.15 45.70
CA PRO A 116 24.81 18.22 44.62
C PRO A 116 25.35 19.01 43.42
N TYR A 117 25.89 18.34 42.40
CA TYR A 117 25.99 18.92 41.06
C TYR A 117 25.88 17.84 39.98
N GLU A 118 24.75 17.91 39.29
CA GLU A 118 24.48 17.54 37.89
C GLU A 118 25.31 16.40 37.30
N THR A 119 24.81 15.17 37.46
CA THR A 119 25.13 14.09 36.52
C THR A 119 24.16 14.20 35.36
N SER A 120 24.68 14.67 34.23
CA SER A 120 24.11 14.63 32.88
C SER A 120 23.32 13.33 32.65
N ASP A 121 22.00 13.44 32.75
CA ASP A 121 21.00 12.47 32.28
C ASP A 121 20.87 12.51 30.74
N ASP A 122 21.93 12.92 30.02
CA ASP A 122 21.88 13.08 28.56
C ASP A 122 21.83 11.74 27.80
N PHE A 123 22.05 10.61 28.48
CA PHE A 123 22.03 9.30 27.81
C PHE A 123 20.61 8.73 27.61
N LEU A 124 19.62 9.19 28.39
CA LEU A 124 18.24 8.71 28.29
C LEU A 124 17.39 9.47 27.26
N ASN A 125 17.80 10.69 26.88
CA ASN A 125 17.06 11.55 25.95
C ASN A 125 17.21 11.20 24.46
N PHE A 126 18.05 10.23 24.09
CA PHE A 126 18.21 9.88 22.67
C PHE A 126 17.07 8.98 22.12
N TYR A 127 16.20 8.43 22.97
CA TYR A 127 15.20 7.43 22.56
C TYR A 127 13.73 7.89 22.57
N GLU A 128 13.38 8.98 23.26
CA GLU A 128 11.96 9.38 23.37
C GLU A 128 11.38 9.97 22.06
N ASP A 129 12.21 10.34 21.09
CA ASP A 129 11.74 10.90 19.82
C ASP A 129 11.12 9.85 18.86
N ASN A 130 11.25 8.55 19.17
CA ASN A 130 10.67 7.47 18.35
C ASN A 130 9.17 7.22 18.60
N ASN A 131 8.58 7.78 19.65
CA ASN A 131 7.14 7.63 19.89
C ASN A 131 6.26 8.43 18.92
N ASN A 132 6.85 9.30 18.09
CA ASN A 132 6.13 10.03 17.04
C ASN A 132 6.00 9.23 15.73
N LEU A 133 6.74 8.13 15.57
CA LEU A 133 6.64 7.34 14.33
C LEU A 133 5.36 6.51 14.27
N SER A 134 4.72 6.21 15.39
CA SER A 134 3.39 5.57 15.40
C SER A 134 2.31 6.42 14.73
N SER A 135 2.51 7.75 14.66
CA SER A 135 1.58 8.71 14.07
C SER A 135 1.82 8.97 12.58
N ILE A 136 2.92 8.47 11.99
CA ILE A 136 3.25 8.68 10.56
C ILE A 136 2.57 7.63 9.65
N TRP A 137 2.03 6.56 10.22
CA TRP A 137 1.57 5.39 9.47
C TRP A 137 0.06 5.22 9.38
N GLU A 138 -0.72 6.27 9.66
CA GLU A 138 -2.14 6.25 9.34
C GLU A 138 -2.33 6.10 7.82
N PRO A 139 -3.07 5.09 7.34
CA PRO A 139 -3.29 4.92 5.91
C PRO A 139 -4.05 6.12 5.35
N LEU A 140 -3.43 6.86 4.43
CA LEU A 140 -4.03 8.01 3.72
C LEU A 140 -5.20 7.64 2.78
N TRP A 141 -5.75 6.43 2.87
CA TRP A 141 -6.93 6.02 2.14
C TRP A 141 -8.07 5.80 3.15
N THR A 142 -8.71 6.90 3.57
CA THR A 142 -10.08 6.86 4.11
C THR A 142 -10.97 7.65 3.18
#